data_AF-A0AAN8YIK1-F1
#
_entry.id   AF-A0AAN8YIK1-F1
#
_cell.length_a   1.000
_cell.length_b   1.000
_cell.length_c   1.000
_cell.angle_alpha   90.00
_cell.angle_beta   90.00
_cell.angle_gamma   90.00
#
_symmetry.space_group_name_H-M   'P 1'
#
loop_
_entity.id
_entity.type
_entity.pdbx_description
1 polymer ?
#
loop_
_entity_poly.entity_id
_entity_poly.type
_entity_poly.pdbx_seq_one_letter_code
_entity_poly.pdbx_strand_id
1 'polypeptide(L)'
;MSLISLLFIQRTSRDRETWNVQIFRSIDGAVVTNFPVNPKEASKVGLVTGKNNVINQSIHDAYISAIRRAKNFIYIENQYFIGSCYGWRLQMISSLRTSEL
;
A
#
# COMPACT_ATOMS: atom_id res chain seq x y z
N MET A 1 -0.32 3.22 17.26
CA MET A 1 -0.27 4.55 16.63
C MET A 1 0.42 4.39 15.28
N SER A 2 -0.33 4.36 14.18
CA SER A 2 0.17 4.62 12.83
C SER A 2 -1.05 4.86 11.93
N LEU A 3 -1.50 6.10 11.89
CA LEU A 3 -2.50 6.59 10.93
C LEU A 3 -1.73 7.25 9.79
N ILE A 4 -1.07 6.44 8.96
CA ILE A 4 -0.70 6.93 7.63
C ILE A 4 -1.93 6.64 6.76
N SER A 5 -2.81 7.63 6.66
CA SER A 5 -3.85 7.65 5.63
C SER A 5 -3.25 8.30 4.40
N LEU A 6 -3.15 7.58 3.29
CA LEU A 6 -2.73 8.19 2.02
C LEU A 6 -3.97 8.76 1.34
N LEU A 7 -3.91 10.04 0.99
CA LEU A 7 -4.93 10.73 0.20
C LEU A 7 -4.52 10.66 -1.27
N PHE A 8 -5.29 9.94 -2.09
CA PHE A 8 -5.12 10.03 -3.55
C PHE A 8 -6.15 11.00 -4.12
N ILE A 9 -5.65 11.93 -4.93
CA ILE A 9 -6.46 12.93 -5.61
C ILE A 9 -6.53 12.59 -7.09
N GLN A 10 -7.75 12.55 -7.63
CA GLN A 10 -7.95 12.51 -9.07
C GLN A 10 -8.86 13.67 -9.51
N ARG A 11 -8.34 14.54 -10.39
CA ARG A 11 -9.17 15.54 -11.08
C ARG A 11 -9.90 14.90 -12.24
N THR A 12 -11.23 14.93 -12.21
CA THR A 12 -12.08 14.45 -13.32
C THR A 12 -13.21 15.43 -13.69
N SER A 13 -13.40 16.51 -12.92
CA SER A 13 -14.49 17.48 -13.11
C SER A 13 -14.08 18.68 -13.96
N ARG A 14 -15.07 19.27 -14.65
CA ARG A 14 -14.93 20.58 -15.33
C ARG A 14 -14.82 21.73 -14.34
N ASP A 15 -15.40 21.57 -13.16
CA ASP A 15 -15.13 22.42 -12.02
C ASP A 15 -13.73 22.12 -11.48
N ARG A 16 -12.88 23.14 -11.48
CA ARG A 16 -11.46 23.06 -11.12
C ARG A 16 -11.22 22.95 -9.62
N GLU A 17 -12.24 23.26 -8.81
CA GLU A 17 -12.15 23.26 -7.34
C GLU A 17 -12.68 21.97 -6.71
N THR A 18 -13.34 21.10 -7.49
CA THR A 18 -13.85 19.81 -7.00
C THR A 18 -12.75 18.74 -6.98
N TRP A 19 -12.68 17.99 -5.86
CA TRP A 19 -11.71 16.90 -5.66
C TRP A 19 -12.43 15.56 -5.48
N ASN A 20 -12.02 14.54 -6.24
CA ASN A 20 -12.36 13.15 -5.92
C ASN A 20 -11.28 12.59 -5.01
N VAL A 21 -11.71 12.08 -3.86
CA VAL A 21 -10.84 11.62 -2.79
C VAL A 21 -11.22 10.19 -2.41
N GLN A 22 -10.21 9.34 -2.25
CA GLN A 22 -10.36 8.02 -1.65
C GLN A 22 -9.33 7.85 -0.53
N ILE A 23 -9.78 7.30 0.60
CA ILE A 23 -8.95 7.01 1.77
C ILE A 23 -8.45 5.58 1.70
N PHE A 24 -7.15 5.42 1.90
CA PHE A 24 -6.48 4.12 1.97
C PHE A 24 -5.82 3.93 3.33
N ARG A 25 -5.66 2.66 3.73
CA ARG A 25 -5.04 2.26 5.00
C ARG A 25 -4.15 1.03 4.84
N SER A 26 -3.23 0.86 5.77
CA SER A 26 -2.51 -0.40 6.01
C SER A 26 -2.87 -0.84 7.42
N ILE A 27 -3.65 -1.93 7.53
CA ILE A 27 -4.07 -2.45 8.84
C ILE A 27 -4.42 -3.92 8.76
N ASP A 28 -4.39 -4.63 9.88
CA ASP A 28 -4.88 -6.00 9.99
C ASP A 28 -6.03 -6.15 11.00
N GLY A 29 -6.63 -7.32 11.01
CA GLY A 29 -7.71 -7.69 11.92
C GLY A 29 -7.29 -7.86 13.38
N ALA A 30 -6.00 -7.75 13.73
CA ALA A 30 -5.59 -7.78 15.13
C ALA A 30 -5.94 -6.47 15.88
N VAL A 31 -6.11 -5.38 15.14
CA VAL A 31 -6.39 -4.04 15.68
C VAL A 31 -7.68 -3.43 15.14
N VAL A 32 -8.49 -4.21 14.41
CA VAL A 32 -9.77 -3.79 13.83
C VAL A 32 -10.83 -4.84 14.15
N THR A 33 -11.95 -4.39 14.69
CA THR A 33 -13.15 -5.21 14.84
C THR A 33 -13.96 -5.21 13.54
N ASN A 34 -14.69 -6.30 13.27
CA ASN A 34 -15.64 -6.44 12.15
C ASN A 34 -15.06 -6.55 10.74
N PHE A 35 -13.82 -7.01 10.57
CA PHE A 35 -13.41 -7.54 9.26
C PHE A 35 -14.16 -8.84 8.93
N PRO A 36 -14.58 -9.05 7.68
CA PRO A 36 -15.21 -10.30 7.27
C PRO A 36 -14.23 -11.46 7.48
N VAL A 37 -14.60 -12.44 8.30
CA VAL A 37 -13.73 -13.60 8.60
C VAL A 37 -13.69 -14.57 7.41
N ASN A 38 -14.78 -14.64 6.64
CA ASN A 38 -14.84 -15.48 5.45
C ASN A 38 -13.92 -14.92 4.35
N PRO A 39 -12.94 -15.70 3.84
CA PRO A 39 -12.00 -15.23 2.81
C PRO A 39 -12.67 -14.73 1.52
N LYS A 40 -13.79 -15.34 1.11
CA LYS A 40 -14.54 -14.90 -0.08
C LYS A 40 -15.18 -13.53 0.13
N GLU A 41 -15.75 -13.29 1.32
CA GLU A 41 -16.35 -11.99 1.65
C GLU A 41 -15.28 -10.92 1.85
N ALA A 42 -14.14 -11.27 2.47
CA ALA A 42 -12.99 -10.37 2.60
C ALA A 42 -12.48 -9.93 1.22
N SER A 43 -12.31 -10.88 0.29
CA SER A 43 -11.83 -10.59 -1.07
C SER A 43 -12.77 -9.68 -1.85
N LYS A 44 -14.11 -9.84 -1.70
CA LYS A 44 -15.10 -8.98 -2.37
C LYS A 44 -14.97 -7.50 -2.03
N VAL A 45 -14.48 -7.19 -0.82
CA VAL A 45 -14.28 -5.81 -0.35
C VAL A 45 -12.81 -5.36 -0.43
N GLY A 46 -11.97 -6.10 -1.17
CA GLY A 46 -10.57 -5.74 -1.39
C GLY A 46 -9.65 -6.01 -0.20
N LEU A 47 -10.03 -6.89 0.71
CA LEU A 47 -9.18 -7.36 1.80
C LEU A 47 -8.47 -8.66 1.40
N VAL A 48 -7.28 -8.88 1.97
CA VAL A 48 -6.47 -10.08 1.75
C VAL A 48 -6.46 -10.93 3.02
N THR A 49 -6.65 -12.23 2.88
CA THR A 49 -6.54 -13.16 4.01
C THR A 49 -5.10 -13.65 4.14
N GLY A 50 -4.41 -13.26 5.21
CA GLY A 50 -3.12 -13.80 5.59
C GLY A 50 -3.25 -15.10 6.39
N LYS A 51 -2.13 -15.58 6.97
CA LYS A 51 -2.11 -16.85 7.73
C LYS A 51 -3.06 -16.85 8.92
N ASN A 52 -3.13 -15.73 9.65
CA ASN A 52 -3.91 -15.62 10.89
C ASN A 52 -4.91 -14.46 10.90
N ASN A 53 -4.75 -13.45 10.03
CA ASN A 53 -5.52 -12.22 10.05
C ASN A 53 -5.98 -11.82 8.65
N VAL A 54 -7.11 -11.12 8.60
CA VAL A 54 -7.54 -10.36 7.42
C VAL A 54 -6.79 -9.03 7.39
N ILE A 55 -6.29 -8.64 6.24
CA ILE A 55 -5.38 -7.51 6.04
C ILE A 55 -6.01 -6.56 5.02
N ASN A 56 -6.01 -5.28 5.34
CA ASN A 56 -6.24 -4.21 4.39
C ASN A 56 -4.88 -3.65 3.96
N GLN A 57 -4.52 -3.87 2.71
CA GLN A 57 -3.28 -3.38 2.10
C GLN A 57 -3.55 -2.27 1.07
N SER A 58 -4.65 -1.54 1.21
CA SER A 58 -5.14 -0.62 0.19
C SER A 58 -4.20 0.55 -0.13
N ILE A 59 -3.30 0.94 0.80
CA ILE A 59 -2.21 1.90 0.49
C ILE A 59 -1.29 1.32 -0.58
N HIS A 60 -0.89 0.05 -0.45
CA HIS A 60 -0.01 -0.61 -1.41
C HIS A 60 -0.69 -0.70 -2.79
N ASP A 61 -1.96 -1.11 -2.82
CA ASP A 61 -2.74 -1.21 -4.06
C ASP A 61 -2.94 0.16 -4.73
N ALA A 62 -3.11 1.22 -3.94
CA ALA A 62 -3.20 2.60 -4.42
C ALA A 62 -1.88 3.08 -5.04
N TYR A 63 -0.72 2.82 -4.40
CA TYR A 63 0.60 3.13 -4.96
C TYR A 63 0.82 2.41 -6.31
N ILE A 64 0.56 1.10 -6.37
CA ILE A 64 0.66 0.32 -7.62
C ILE A 64 -0.22 0.93 -8.70
N SER A 65 -1.48 1.22 -8.35
CA SER A 65 -2.47 1.79 -9.26
C SER A 65 -2.05 3.16 -9.79
N ALA A 66 -1.50 4.02 -8.94
CA ALA A 66 -1.00 5.34 -9.33
C ALA A 66 0.21 5.23 -10.27
N ILE A 67 1.19 4.39 -9.92
CA ILE A 67 2.40 4.17 -10.74
C ILE A 67 2.02 3.60 -12.11
N ARG A 68 1.15 2.59 -12.17
CA ARG A 68 0.72 1.97 -13.43
C ARG A 68 -0.07 2.89 -14.34
N ARG A 69 -0.73 3.92 -13.80
CA ARG A 69 -1.50 4.91 -14.57
C ARG A 69 -0.73 6.17 -14.93
N ALA A 70 0.48 6.37 -14.38
CA ALA A 70 1.29 7.53 -14.67
C ALA A 70 1.71 7.56 -16.15
N LYS A 71 1.53 8.71 -16.81
CA LYS A 71 1.85 8.90 -18.23
C LYS A 71 3.06 9.80 -18.49
N ASN A 72 3.41 10.65 -17.52
CA ASN A 72 4.38 11.72 -17.71
C ASN A 72 5.56 11.59 -16.75
N PHE A 73 5.33 11.82 -15.45
CA PHE A 73 6.35 11.70 -14.43
C PHE A 73 5.71 11.25 -13.10
N ILE A 74 6.54 10.77 -12.19
CA ILE A 74 6.17 10.45 -10.81
C ILE A 74 7.16 11.21 -9.91
N TYR A 75 6.63 12.01 -9.00
CA TYR A 75 7.41 12.62 -7.92
C TYR A 75 7.11 11.85 -6.63
N ILE A 76 8.16 11.47 -5.90
CA ILE A 76 8.05 10.72 -4.64
C ILE A 76 8.83 11.45 -3.58
N GLU A 77 8.13 11.88 -2.54
CA GLU A 77 8.72 12.35 -1.29
C GLU A 77 8.34 11.35 -0.20
N ASN A 78 9.34 10.67 0.37
CA ASN A 78 9.10 9.66 1.39
C ASN A 78 10.33 9.53 2.30
N GLN A 79 10.10 9.26 3.59
CA GLN A 79 11.18 9.04 4.55
C GLN A 79 12.00 7.79 4.20
N TYR A 80 11.35 6.76 3.65
CA TYR A 80 11.98 5.51 3.24
C TYR A 80 11.68 5.18 1.78
N PHE A 81 12.69 4.73 1.06
CA PHE A 81 12.55 4.28 -0.34
C PHE A 81 13.22 2.91 -0.54
N ILE A 82 12.66 1.90 0.11
CA ILE A 82 13.16 0.51 0.10
C ILE A 82 12.01 -0.47 -0.13
N GLY A 83 12.26 -1.54 -0.88
CA GLY A 83 11.25 -2.54 -1.21
C GLY A 83 11.65 -3.45 -2.36
N SER A 84 10.72 -4.29 -2.80
CA SER A 84 10.91 -5.23 -3.93
C SER A 84 12.14 -6.12 -3.78
N CYS A 85 12.40 -6.60 -2.55
CA CYS A 85 13.60 -7.39 -2.22
C CYS A 85 13.69 -8.72 -2.96
N TYR A 86 12.57 -9.25 -3.46
CA TYR A 86 12.57 -10.43 -4.33
C TYR A 86 13.42 -10.23 -5.61
N GLY A 87 13.65 -8.98 -6.03
CA GLY A 87 14.47 -8.64 -7.20
C GLY A 87 15.90 -8.18 -6.87
N TRP A 88 16.32 -8.20 -5.59
CA TRP A 88 17.67 -7.74 -5.22
C TRP A 88 18.73 -8.76 -5.63
N ARG A 89 19.92 -8.28 -6.01
CA ARG A 89 21.06 -9.16 -6.31
C ARG A 89 21.55 -9.83 -5.04
N LEU A 90 21.85 -11.14 -5.11
CA LEU A 90 22.32 -11.94 -3.96
C LEU A 90 23.56 -11.36 -3.26
N GLN A 91 24.45 -10.67 -3.99
CA GLN A 91 25.64 -10.01 -3.43
C GLN A 91 25.30 -8.87 -2.45
N MET A 92 24.17 -8.17 -2.63
CA MET A 92 23.69 -7.18 -1.65
C MET A 92 23.14 -7.82 -0.37
N ILE A 93 22.57 -9.02 -0.48
CA ILE A 93 22.01 -9.74 0.67
C ILE A 93 23.15 -10.25 1.57
N SER A 94 24.27 -10.68 0.98
CA SER A 94 25.46 -11.08 1.75
C SER A 94 26.14 -9.88 2.43
N SER A 95 26.23 -8.72 1.76
CA SER A 95 26.90 -7.55 2.34
C SER A 95 26.15 -6.91 3.51
N LEU A 96 24.81 -7.00 3.52
CA LEU A 96 23.99 -6.57 4.66
C LEU A 96 24.11 -7.49 5.88
N ARG A 97 24.49 -8.76 5.66
CA ARG A 97 24.68 -9.74 6.74
C ARG A 97 26.05 -9.63 7.40
N THR A 98 27.04 -9.09 6.69
CA THR A 98 28.43 -8.95 7.17
C THR A 98 28.74 -7.61 7.86
N SER A 99 27.81 -6.66 7.89
CA SER A 99 28.00 -5.36 8.57
C SER A 99 27.45 -5.32 10.00
N GLU A 100 26.93 -6.44 10.52
CA GLU A 100 26.49 -6.61 11.91
C GLU A 100 27.43 -7.54 12.72
N LEU A 101 28.64 -7.77 12.22
CA LEU A 101 29.79 -8.37 12.93
C LEU A 101 30.98 -7.43 12.84
#